data_AF-A0A955XIL1-F1
#
_entry.id   AF-A0A955XIL1-F1
#
_cell.length_a   1.000
_cell.length_b   1.000
_cell.length_c   1.000
_cell.angle_alpha   90.00
_cell.angle_beta   90.00
_cell.angle_gamma   90.00
#
_symmetry.space_group_name_H-M   'P 1'
#
loop_
_entity.id
_entity.type
_entity.pdbx_description
1 polymer ?
#
loop_
_entity_poly.entity_id
_entity_poly.type
_entity_poly.pdbx_seq_one_letter_code
_entity_poly.pdbx_strand_id
1 'polypeptide(L)' 'MRVLLLVALGALGATSSGCTAVRPWERGTLAKRCMQFDANPEEATLEQHTFAYREGAAGAAGGGGGGCGCN' A
#
# COMPACT_ATOMS: atom_id res chain seq x y z
N MET A 1 22.40 -19.25 -23.09
CA MET A 1 21.48 -18.09 -23.12
C MET A 1 20.01 -18.46 -22.87
N ARG A 2 19.44 -19.45 -23.57
CA ARG A 2 18.05 -19.92 -23.35
C ARG A 2 17.74 -20.40 -21.92
N VAL A 3 18.64 -21.16 -21.29
CA VAL A 3 18.46 -21.66 -19.91
C VAL A 3 18.46 -20.52 -18.89
N LEU A 4 19.36 -19.53 -19.05
CA LEU A 4 19.39 -18.32 -18.23
C LEU A 4 18.10 -17.49 -18.37
N LEU A 5 17.55 -17.40 -19.58
CA LEU A 5 16.28 -16.73 -19.85
C LEU A 5 15.10 -17.41 -19.15
N LEU A 6 15.06 -18.75 -19.14
CA LEU A 6 13.99 -19.51 -18.47
C LEU A 6 14.07 -19.40 -16.94
N VAL A 7 15.29 -19.39 -16.37
CA VAL A 7 15.50 -19.19 -14.93
C VAL A 7 15.09 -17.78 -14.50
N ALA A 8 15.42 -16.76 -15.28
CA ALA A 8 15.03 -15.38 -15.00
C ALA A 8 13.50 -15.19 -15.06
N LEU A 9 12.82 -15.82 -16.03
CA LEU A 9 11.36 -15.75 -16.15
C LEU A 9 10.65 -16.46 -14.99
N GLY A 10 11.17 -17.60 -14.54
CA GLY A 10 10.65 -18.32 -13.38
C GLY A 10 10.82 -17.55 -12.06
N ALA A 11 11.97 -16.88 -11.88
CA ALA A 11 12.22 -16.04 -10.71
C ALA A 11 11.27 -14.83 -10.64
N LEU A 12 10.97 -14.21 -11.79
CA LEU A 12 10.05 -13.07 -11.87
C LEU A 12 8.60 -13.45 -11.56
N GLY A 13 8.18 -14.68 -11.90
CA GLY A 13 6.86 -15.20 -11.57
C GLY A 13 6.67 -15.54 -10.08
N ALA A 14 7.75 -15.87 -9.37
CA ALA A 14 7.67 -16.23 -7.94
C ALA A 14 7.42 -15.02 -7.03
N THR A 15 7.95 -13.84 -7.39
CA THR A 15 7.86 -12.63 -6.57
C THR A 15 6.50 -11.92 -6.66
N SER A 16 5.66 -12.23 -7.65
CA SER A 16 4.34 -11.60 -7.82
C SER A 16 3.23 -12.24 -6.98
N SER A 17 3.50 -13.38 -6.32
CA SER A 17 2.52 -14.13 -5.52
C SER A 17 2.03 -13.40 -4.26
N GLY A 18 2.69 -12.31 -3.84
CA GLY A 18 2.27 -11.49 -2.69
C GLY A 18 1.26 -10.38 -3.01
N CYS A 19 1.07 -10.04 -4.29
CA CYS A 19 0.18 -8.96 -4.70
C CYS A 19 -1.22 -9.50 -4.98
N THR A 20 -2.02 -9.70 -3.92
CA THR A 20 -3.44 -10.07 -4.02
C THR A 20 -4.30 -8.85 -3.68
N ALA A 21 -5.38 -8.65 -4.44
CA ALA A 21 -6.39 -7.67 -4.09
C ALA A 21 -7.11 -8.12 -2.81
N VAL A 22 -7.02 -7.34 -1.74
CA VAL A 22 -7.67 -7.60 -0.46
C VAL A 22 -9.02 -6.91 -0.45
N ARG A 23 -10.08 -7.60 -0.01
CA ARG A 23 -11.42 -7.00 0.02
C ARG A 23 -11.47 -5.93 1.10
N PRO A 24 -12.22 -4.82 0.93
CA PRO A 24 -12.18 -3.68 1.84
C PRO A 24 -12.42 -4.03 3.32
N TRP A 25 -13.29 -4.99 3.60
CA TRP A 25 -13.62 -5.44 4.96
C TRP A 25 -12.55 -6.35 5.60
N GLU A 26 -11.66 -6.97 4.81
CA GLU A 26 -10.56 -7.79 5.31
C GLU A 26 -9.40 -6.92 5.84
N ARG A 27 -9.31 -5.67 5.37
CA ARG A 27 -8.31 -4.71 5.82
C ARG A 27 -8.39 -4.43 7.32
N GLY A 28 -9.59 -4.44 7.92
CA GLY A 28 -9.75 -4.24 9.36
C GLY A 28 -9.04 -5.29 10.21
N THR A 29 -8.97 -6.55 9.74
CA THR A 29 -8.31 -7.65 10.45
C THR A 29 -6.81 -7.72 10.13
N LEU A 30 -6.41 -7.32 8.93
CA LEU A 30 -5.03 -7.39 8.45
C LEU A 30 -4.18 -6.16 8.86
N ALA A 31 -4.77 -4.97 8.97
CA ALA A 31 -4.10 -3.73 9.33
C ALA A 31 -3.98 -3.54 10.85
N LYS A 32 -3.17 -4.38 11.50
CA LYS A 32 -2.93 -4.30 12.95
C LYS A 32 -2.34 -2.93 13.33
N ARG A 33 -2.66 -2.42 14.53
CA ARG A 33 -2.16 -1.12 15.02
C ARG A 33 -0.62 -1.01 14.98
N CYS A 34 0.11 -2.10 15.26
CA CYS A 34 1.58 -2.11 15.22
C CYS A 34 2.18 -2.03 13.81
N MET A 35 1.37 -2.16 12.76
CA MET A 35 1.79 -2.04 11.36
C MET A 35 1.44 -0.67 10.76
N GLN A 36 0.87 0.24 11.56
CA GLN A 36 0.57 1.60 11.13
C GLN A 36 1.88 2.40 11.04
N PHE A 37 2.04 3.16 9.96
CA PHE A 37 3.20 4.05 9.79
C PHE A 37 3.13 5.24 10.73
N ASP A 38 1.90 5.69 11.03
CA ASP A 38 1.65 6.78 11.95
C ASP A 38 1.17 6.25 13.29
N ALA A 39 1.70 6.81 14.38
CA ALA A 39 1.28 6.49 15.73
C ALA A 39 -0.12 7.07 16.03
N ASN A 40 -0.48 8.17 15.35
CA ASN A 40 -1.75 8.86 15.52
C ASN A 40 -2.47 9.05 14.15
N PRO A 41 -3.21 8.04 13.69
CA PRO A 41 -3.81 8.07 12.35
C PRO A 41 -4.89 9.13 12.18
N GLU A 42 -5.62 9.49 13.24
CA GLU A 42 -6.62 10.57 13.18
C GLU A 42 -5.98 11.95 12.94
N GLU A 43 -4.86 12.24 13.58
CA GLU A 43 -4.11 13.49 13.39
C GLU A 43 -3.52 13.56 11.99
N ALA A 44 -2.87 12.49 11.53
CA ALA A 44 -2.32 12.40 10.17
C ALA A 44 -3.40 12.61 9.08
N THR A 45 -4.61 12.10 9.32
CA THR A 45 -5.74 12.29 8.39
C THR A 45 -6.15 13.76 8.31
N LEU A 46 -6.20 14.47 9.45
CA LEU A 46 -6.52 15.88 9.49
C LEU A 46 -5.46 16.74 8.80
N GLU A 47 -4.18 16.46 9.08
CA GLU A 47 -3.07 17.15 8.43
C GLU A 47 -3.11 16.97 6.91
N GLN A 48 -3.29 15.74 6.43
CA GLN A 48 -3.43 15.45 5.00
C GLN A 48 -4.64 16.16 4.39
N HIS A 49 -5.77 16.25 5.11
CA HIS A 49 -6.93 16.99 4.63
C HIS A 49 -6.63 18.48 4.48
N THR A 50 -5.92 19.08 5.44
CA THR A 50 -5.51 20.49 5.34
C THR A 50 -4.50 20.73 4.21
N PHE A 51 -3.55 19.82 4.03
CA PHE A 51 -2.57 19.89 2.95
C PHE A 51 -3.24 19.75 1.58
N ALA A 52 -4.13 18.75 1.41
CA ALA A 52 -4.87 18.54 0.18
C ALA A 52 -5.73 19.75 -0.20
N TYR A 53 -6.34 20.40 0.79
CA TYR A 53 -7.11 21.63 0.57
C TYR A 53 -6.24 22.81 0.11
N ARG A 54 -5.04 22.95 0.69
CA ARG A 54 -4.11 24.04 0.36
C ARG A 54 -3.43 23.87 -0.99
N GLU A 55 -2.98 22.65 -1.28
CA GLU A 55 -2.15 22.34 -2.44
C GLU A 55 -2.96 21.84 -3.64
N GLY A 56 -4.27 21.61 -3.47
CA GLY A 56 -5.15 21.10 -4.53
C GLY A 56 -4.85 19.66 -4.97
N ALA A 57 -4.04 18.93 -4.20
CA ALA A 57 -3.66 17.54 -4.48
C ALA A 57 -4.51 16.58 -3.63
N ALA A 58 -5.49 15.91 -4.26
CA ALA A 58 -6.30 14.88 -3.61
C ALA A 58 -5.79 13.47 -3.96
N GLY A 59 -5.70 12.58 -2.97
CA GLY A 59 -5.38 11.16 -3.17
C GLY A 59 -3.89 10.78 -3.20
N ALA A 60 -2.97 11.73 -3.00
CA ALA A 60 -1.54 11.45 -2.90
C ALA A 60 -1.15 10.77 -1.57
N ALA A 61 -1.91 11.05 -0.52
CA ALA A 61 -1.83 10.33 0.74
C ALA A 61 -2.43 8.93 0.56
N GLY A 62 -1.61 7.89 0.72
CA GLY A 62 -2.05 6.50 0.58
C GLY A 62 -3.30 6.16 1.40
N GLY A 63 -4.02 5.11 1.01
CA GLY A 63 -5.24 4.67 1.69
C GLY A 63 -5.02 4.29 3.17
N GLY A 64 -6.10 4.32 3.97
CA GLY A 64 -6.07 3.99 5.39
C GLY A 64 -5.50 2.59 5.67
N GLY A 65 -4.38 2.55 6.37
CA GLY A 65 -3.61 1.34 6.69
C GLY A 65 -2.24 1.30 6.00
N GLY A 66 -1.23 0.79 6.69
CA GLY A 66 0.13 0.69 6.17
C GLY A 66 0.21 -0.12 4.87
N GLY A 67 0.52 0.54 3.76
CA GLY A 67 0.78 -0.06 2.45
C GLY A 67 1.20 0.98 1.40
N CYS A 68 1.50 0.53 0.18
CA CYS A 68 1.98 1.35 -0.96
C CYS A 68 0.94 2.37 -1.51
N GLY A 69 -0.21 2.54 -0.86
CA GLY A 69 -1.21 3.54 -1.27
C GLY A 69 -1.94 3.27 -2.59
N CYS A 70 -1.63 2.18 -3.30
CA CYS A 70 -2.38 1.76 -4.49
C CYS A 70 -3.75 1.20 -4.06
N ASN A 71 -4.82 1.99 -4.19
CA ASN A 71 -6.21 1.49 -4.18
C ASN A 71 -6.59 0.93 -5.55
#